data_AF-A0A1H4A728-F1
#
_entry.id   AF-A0A1H4A728-F1
#
_cell.length_a   1.000
_cell.length_b   1.000
_cell.length_c   1.000
_cell.angle_alpha   90.00
_cell.angle_beta   90.00
_cell.angle_gamma   90.00
#
_symmetry.space_group_name_H-M   'P 1'
#
loop_
_entity.id
_entity.type
_entity.pdbx_description
1 polymer ?
#
loop_
_entity_poly.entity_id
_entity_poly.type
_entity_poly.pdbx_seq_one_letter_code
_entity_poly.pdbx_strand_id
1 'polypeptide(L)'
;MISHKKLKRVELVRTLVLETLHTIEKTSKNEEALFNLFGVSSLASLLAIRREQNSEIAAIAGLLHDFYFYKTGIKYFPGPNSADSVRPILRSTQIFTDEELSVILRSIFYQNDKHQVHGPYEEIIKDAILIQMYVQNPEEFFSDIEINRLQKGLVELGIQIEHVEAKHKINRGTIIKGTEDRRLKLAEIAEALAVQRVMGIPEDEGYREICKYWPDSDIYKVLESNWCAAFVYYCCMQAGIILPIRYPNHSYRLAGVGAWLDWAQLPETNFLYQDGYQGFKPKRGDIVIFEKLLSDNSHDHIGIVLACEGNRLLVAEGNKDNKNFSSVVYRNREHCIYGYIRIDNSYQFHFEGDIYQLFLN
;
A
#
# COMPACT_ATOMS: atom_id res chain seq x y z
N MET A 1 3.09 16.35 35.61
CA MET A 1 3.98 16.43 34.42
C MET A 1 3.73 15.34 33.38
N ILE A 2 3.53 14.07 33.76
CA ILE A 2 3.31 12.95 32.82
C ILE A 2 2.05 13.14 31.95
N SER A 3 0.89 13.46 32.53
CA SER A 3 -0.37 13.70 31.79
C SER A 3 -0.25 14.85 30.77
N HIS A 4 0.47 15.92 31.10
CA HIS A 4 0.67 17.06 30.20
C HIS A 4 1.58 16.71 29.00
N LYS A 5 2.57 15.82 29.19
CA LYS A 5 3.40 15.30 28.10
C LYS A 5 2.59 14.39 27.17
N LYS A 6 1.67 13.59 27.72
CA LYS A 6 0.78 12.71 26.92
C LYS A 6 -0.14 13.52 26.00
N LEU A 7 -0.82 14.52 26.57
CA LEU A 7 -1.71 15.38 25.80
C LEU A 7 -0.97 16.07 24.65
N LYS A 8 0.28 16.49 24.85
CA LYS A 8 1.10 17.12 23.80
C LYS A 8 1.39 16.21 22.60
N ARG A 9 1.65 14.91 22.79
CA ARG A 9 1.96 14.02 21.66
C ARG A 9 0.71 13.74 20.82
N VAL A 10 -0.43 13.49 21.47
CA VAL A 10 -1.70 13.30 20.76
C VAL A 10 -2.09 14.56 19.99
N GLU A 11 -2.00 15.74 20.61
CA GLU A 11 -2.28 17.01 19.91
C GLU A 11 -1.33 17.24 18.73
N LEU A 12 -0.05 16.90 18.86
CA LEU A 12 0.89 16.99 17.73
C LEU A 12 0.46 16.11 16.56
N VAL A 13 0.08 14.85 16.83
CA VAL A 13 -0.40 13.93 15.78
C VAL A 13 -1.75 14.40 15.21
N ARG A 14 -2.63 14.98 16.03
CA ARG A 14 -3.89 15.59 15.55
C ARG A 14 -3.62 16.72 14.57
N THR A 15 -2.72 17.65 14.91
CA THR A 15 -2.33 18.74 14.03
C THR A 15 -1.77 18.22 12.71
N LEU A 16 -0.89 17.21 12.76
CA LEU A 16 -0.35 16.56 11.56
C LEU A 16 -1.46 15.97 10.66
N VAL A 17 -2.43 15.26 11.23
CA VAL A 17 -3.57 14.69 10.49
C VAL A 17 -4.42 15.81 9.90
N LEU A 18 -4.72 16.86 10.67
CA LEU A 18 -5.51 17.99 10.21
C LEU A 18 -4.84 18.74 9.06
N GLU A 19 -3.54 19.03 9.15
CA GLU A 19 -2.77 19.67 8.08
C GLU A 19 -2.77 18.80 6.82
N THR A 20 -2.58 17.50 6.99
CA THR A 20 -2.62 16.53 5.89
C THR A 20 -3.97 16.54 5.17
N LEU A 21 -5.08 16.57 5.92
CA LEU A 21 -6.44 16.58 5.35
C LEU A 21 -6.85 17.94 4.79
N HIS A 22 -6.32 19.05 5.31
CA HIS A 22 -6.60 20.40 4.79
C HIS A 22 -5.95 20.67 3.43
N THR A 23 -4.88 19.94 3.07
CA THR A 23 -4.29 20.02 1.72
C THR A 23 -5.15 19.37 0.63
N ILE A 24 -6.19 18.64 1.02
CA ILE A 24 -7.17 18.02 0.13
C ILE A 24 -8.36 18.97 0.06
N GLU A 25 -8.83 19.34 -1.13
CA GLU A 25 -9.93 20.29 -1.30
C GLU A 25 -11.07 20.04 -0.30
N LYS A 26 -11.59 21.11 0.32
CA LYS A 26 -12.70 21.05 1.28
C LYS A 26 -13.93 20.43 0.62
N THR A 27 -14.06 19.12 0.77
CA THR A 27 -15.15 18.30 0.27
C THR A 27 -15.79 17.56 1.44
N SER A 28 -17.04 17.10 1.27
CA SER A 28 -17.74 16.28 2.27
C SER A 28 -16.92 15.04 2.72
N LYS A 29 -16.02 14.55 1.86
CA LYS A 29 -15.10 13.44 2.17
C LYS A 29 -14.08 13.78 3.26
N ASN A 30 -13.67 15.05 3.40
CA ASN A 30 -12.75 15.47 4.46
C ASN A 30 -13.45 15.47 5.82
N GLU A 31 -14.72 15.85 5.87
CA GLU A 31 -15.50 15.82 7.11
C GLU A 31 -15.73 14.38 7.57
N GLU A 32 -16.12 13.48 6.65
CA GLU A 32 -16.24 12.05 6.92
C GLU A 32 -14.93 11.43 7.42
N ALA A 33 -13.80 11.81 6.80
CA ALA A 33 -12.47 11.39 7.24
C ALA A 33 -12.17 11.78 8.69
N LEU A 34 -12.46 13.02 9.06
CA LEU A 34 -12.27 13.51 10.42
C LEU A 34 -13.17 12.75 11.41
N PHE A 35 -14.44 12.55 11.08
CA PHE A 35 -15.34 11.81 11.95
C PHE A 35 -14.87 10.37 12.19
N ASN A 36 -14.41 9.68 11.13
CA ASN A 36 -13.90 8.32 11.27
C ASN A 36 -12.60 8.27 12.10
N LEU A 37 -11.56 9.02 11.71
CA LEU A 37 -10.25 8.97 12.37
C LEU A 37 -10.31 9.37 13.85
N PHE A 38 -11.05 10.44 14.18
CA PHE A 38 -11.19 10.89 15.58
C PHE A 38 -12.11 9.97 16.40
N GLY A 39 -13.11 9.37 15.75
CA GLY A 39 -13.98 8.36 16.36
C GLY A 39 -13.19 7.10 16.75
N VAL A 40 -12.46 6.52 15.79
CA VAL A 40 -11.57 5.37 16.03
C VAL A 40 -10.52 5.71 17.11
N SER A 41 -9.89 6.88 17.05
CA SER A 41 -8.93 7.32 18.08
C SER A 41 -9.53 7.32 19.50
N SER A 42 -10.74 7.87 19.65
CA SER A 42 -11.40 7.97 20.95
C SER A 42 -11.81 6.59 21.48
N LEU A 43 -12.38 5.75 20.62
CA LEU A 43 -12.77 4.37 20.97
C LEU A 43 -11.55 3.51 21.31
N ALA A 44 -10.46 3.63 20.55
CA ALA A 44 -9.20 2.95 20.83
C ALA A 44 -8.63 3.38 22.20
N SER A 45 -8.73 4.67 22.54
CA SER A 45 -8.32 5.17 23.85
C SER A 45 -9.15 4.56 24.98
N LEU A 46 -10.48 4.48 24.82
CA LEU A 46 -11.40 3.89 25.81
C LEU A 46 -11.15 2.40 26.00
N LEU A 47 -11.03 1.64 24.90
CA LEU A 47 -10.71 0.22 24.94
C LEU A 47 -9.34 -0.03 25.58
N ALA A 48 -8.33 0.79 25.27
CA ALA A 48 -7.03 0.68 25.91
C ALA A 48 -7.09 0.91 27.42
N ILE A 49 -7.85 1.90 27.91
CA ILE A 49 -8.08 2.08 29.35
C ILE A 49 -8.72 0.84 29.95
N ARG A 50 -9.74 0.30 29.29
CA ARG A 50 -10.50 -0.86 29.74
C ARG A 50 -9.66 -2.15 29.80
N ARG A 51 -8.67 -2.27 28.89
CA ARG A 51 -7.72 -3.38 28.76
C ARG A 51 -6.37 -3.14 29.44
N GLU A 52 -6.26 -2.11 30.28
CA GLU A 52 -5.05 -1.76 31.03
C GLU A 52 -3.82 -1.50 30.15
N GLN A 53 -4.04 -0.97 28.93
CA GLN A 53 -3.02 -0.57 27.97
C GLN A 53 -2.81 0.95 27.95
N ASN A 54 -1.77 1.42 27.25
CA ASN A 54 -1.49 2.85 27.12
C ASN A 54 -2.47 3.51 26.15
N SER A 55 -3.47 4.20 26.70
CA SER A 55 -4.53 4.88 25.96
C SER A 55 -4.06 5.93 24.97
N GLU A 56 -2.86 6.50 25.18
CA GLU A 56 -2.24 7.46 24.28
C GLU A 56 -1.75 6.79 22.98
N ILE A 57 -1.07 5.65 23.10
CA ILE A 57 -0.53 4.88 21.96
C ILE A 57 -1.67 4.36 21.10
N ALA A 58 -2.73 3.83 21.73
CA ALA A 58 -3.93 3.39 21.03
C ALA A 58 -4.64 4.55 20.32
N ALA A 59 -4.76 5.72 20.96
CA ALA A 59 -5.37 6.90 20.35
C ALA A 59 -4.59 7.37 19.11
N ILE A 60 -3.26 7.33 19.16
CA ILE A 60 -2.38 7.73 18.05
C ILE A 60 -2.48 6.74 16.88
N ALA A 61 -2.44 5.43 17.15
CA ALA A 61 -2.65 4.43 16.12
C ALA A 61 -4.05 4.59 15.47
N GLY A 62 -5.09 4.85 16.27
CA GLY A 62 -6.44 5.11 15.77
C GLY A 62 -6.55 6.36 14.88
N LEU A 63 -5.80 7.43 15.16
CA LEU A 63 -5.79 8.63 14.29
C LEU A 63 -5.14 8.39 12.92
N LEU A 64 -4.24 7.41 12.84
CA LEU A 64 -3.36 7.20 11.69
C LEU A 64 -3.73 5.95 10.86
N HIS A 65 -4.70 5.17 11.31
CA HIS A 65 -5.02 3.85 10.77
C HIS A 65 -5.32 3.87 9.26
N ASP A 66 -6.07 4.86 8.79
CA ASP A 66 -6.44 5.02 7.37
C ASP A 66 -5.77 6.24 6.70
N PHE A 67 -4.62 6.68 7.23
CA PHE A 67 -3.88 7.82 6.71
C PHE A 67 -3.64 7.74 5.20
N TYR A 68 -3.24 6.57 4.68
CA TYR A 68 -2.97 6.40 3.25
C TYR A 68 -4.21 6.59 2.38
N PHE A 69 -5.34 6.00 2.79
CA PHE A 69 -6.60 6.11 2.06
C PHE A 69 -7.04 7.56 1.97
N TYR A 70 -7.03 8.28 3.10
CA TYR A 70 -7.46 9.68 3.07
C TYR A 70 -6.52 10.58 2.31
N LYS A 71 -5.21 10.27 2.26
CA LYS A 71 -4.25 11.08 1.51
C LYS A 71 -4.28 10.82 -0.01
N THR A 72 -4.66 9.62 -0.44
CA THR A 72 -4.52 9.20 -1.85
C THR A 72 -5.84 8.84 -2.53
N GLY A 73 -6.90 8.59 -1.77
CA GLY A 73 -8.16 8.00 -2.24
C GLY A 73 -8.07 6.50 -2.56
N ILE A 74 -6.94 5.84 -2.31
CA ILE A 74 -6.72 4.43 -2.67
C ILE A 74 -7.08 3.51 -1.51
N LYS A 75 -8.06 2.62 -1.75
CA LYS A 75 -8.63 1.71 -0.75
C LYS A 75 -7.91 0.36 -0.59
N TYR A 76 -6.87 0.12 -1.39
CA TYR A 76 -6.16 -1.15 -1.37
C TYR A 76 -5.11 -1.19 -0.27
N PHE A 77 -5.07 -2.30 0.45
CA PHE A 77 -4.14 -2.57 1.56
C PHE A 77 -4.03 -1.40 2.57
N PRO A 78 -5.14 -0.96 3.18
CA PRO A 78 -5.14 0.23 4.01
C PRO A 78 -4.18 0.10 5.19
N GLY A 79 -4.11 -1.05 5.88
CA GLY A 79 -3.11 -1.30 6.93
C GLY A 79 -1.66 -1.15 6.46
N PRO A 80 -1.16 -2.00 5.55
CA PRO A 80 0.22 -1.94 5.08
C PRO A 80 0.63 -0.57 4.51
N ASN A 81 -0.23 0.04 3.68
CA ASN A 81 0.09 1.31 3.03
C ASN A 81 0.05 2.49 4.02
N SER A 82 -0.90 2.51 4.98
CA SER A 82 -0.93 3.53 6.04
C SER A 82 0.28 3.41 6.95
N ALA A 83 0.63 2.20 7.42
CA ALA A 83 1.80 1.98 8.26
C ALA A 83 3.09 2.45 7.57
N ASP A 84 3.27 2.12 6.29
CA ASP A 84 4.45 2.56 5.52
C ASP A 84 4.49 4.08 5.32
N SER A 85 3.33 4.73 5.12
CA SER A 85 3.23 6.17 4.86
C SER A 85 3.48 7.01 6.12
N VAL A 86 2.98 6.57 7.28
CA VAL A 86 3.13 7.35 8.53
C VAL A 86 4.48 7.11 9.21
N ARG A 87 5.14 5.98 8.95
CA ARG A 87 6.45 5.64 9.52
C ARG A 87 7.50 6.74 9.39
N PRO A 88 7.85 7.27 8.19
CA PRO A 88 8.85 8.33 8.08
C PRO A 88 8.43 9.60 8.82
N ILE A 89 7.15 9.92 8.85
CA ILE A 89 6.60 11.11 9.52
C ILE A 89 6.76 10.99 11.04
N LEU A 90 6.36 9.85 11.62
CA LEU A 90 6.50 9.62 13.05
C LEU A 90 7.96 9.59 13.48
N ARG A 91 8.86 8.99 12.69
CA ARG A 91 10.31 8.99 12.97
C ARG A 91 10.90 10.39 12.99
N SER A 92 10.53 11.25 12.05
CA SER A 92 11.08 12.61 11.98
C SER A 92 10.68 13.46 13.19
N THR A 93 9.61 13.10 13.91
CA THR A 93 9.24 13.80 15.14
C THR A 93 10.17 13.52 16.32
N GLN A 94 10.83 12.36 16.35
CA GLN A 94 11.68 11.90 17.47
C GLN A 94 10.99 11.94 18.87
N ILE A 95 9.65 11.91 18.93
CA ILE A 95 8.89 11.95 20.20
C ILE A 95 8.45 10.58 20.72
N PHE A 96 8.67 9.52 19.94
CA PHE A 96 8.36 8.14 20.27
C PHE A 96 9.66 7.33 20.38
N THR A 97 9.66 6.39 21.31
CA THR A 97 10.68 5.33 21.36
C THR A 97 10.50 4.35 20.20
N ASP A 98 11.54 3.56 19.89
CA ASP A 98 11.47 2.54 18.84
C ASP A 98 10.39 1.48 19.17
N GLU A 99 10.22 1.14 20.46
CA GLU A 99 9.18 0.22 20.92
C GLU A 99 7.78 0.83 20.74
N GLU A 100 7.56 2.09 21.13
CA GLU A 100 6.28 2.78 20.93
C GLU A 100 5.95 2.89 19.44
N LEU A 101 6.93 3.26 18.60
CA LEU A 101 6.75 3.36 17.17
C LEU A 101 6.40 2.01 16.55
N SER A 102 7.10 0.94 16.95
CA SER A 102 6.81 -0.41 16.51
C SER A 102 5.35 -0.79 16.84
N VAL A 103 4.91 -0.56 18.07
CA VAL A 103 3.52 -0.85 18.50
C VAL A 103 2.50 -0.07 17.66
N ILE A 104 2.71 1.23 17.44
CA ILE A 104 1.80 2.07 16.63
C ILE A 104 1.71 1.52 15.21
N LEU A 105 2.85 1.27 14.57
CA LEU A 105 2.89 0.84 13.17
C LEU A 105 2.35 -0.58 12.98
N ARG A 106 2.61 -1.51 13.92
CA ARG A 106 2.02 -2.86 13.88
C ARG A 106 0.50 -2.81 14.01
N SER A 107 -0.01 -1.97 14.91
CA SER A 107 -1.44 -1.78 15.13
C SER A 107 -2.15 -1.29 13.88
N ILE A 108 -1.52 -0.37 13.15
CA ILE A 108 -2.02 0.11 11.85
C ILE A 108 -1.91 -0.99 10.79
N PHE A 109 -0.76 -1.67 10.70
CA PHE A 109 -0.51 -2.68 9.67
C PHE A 109 -1.53 -3.82 9.69
N TYR A 110 -1.81 -4.36 10.89
CA TYR A 110 -2.68 -5.53 11.06
C TYR A 110 -4.17 -5.20 11.22
N GLN A 111 -4.57 -3.94 11.05
CA GLN A 111 -5.94 -3.49 11.33
C GLN A 111 -7.04 -4.26 10.56
N ASN A 112 -6.71 -4.85 9.41
CA ASN A 112 -7.67 -5.60 8.59
C ASN A 112 -7.58 -7.12 8.78
N ASP A 113 -6.51 -7.63 9.41
CA ASP A 113 -6.37 -9.08 9.63
C ASP A 113 -7.17 -9.50 10.86
N LYS A 114 -8.42 -9.88 10.64
CA LYS A 114 -9.34 -10.33 11.69
C LYS A 114 -9.30 -11.85 11.88
N HIS A 115 -8.54 -12.57 11.05
CA HIS A 115 -8.43 -14.03 11.10
C HIS A 115 -7.39 -14.48 12.13
N GLN A 116 -6.40 -13.63 12.39
CA GLN A 116 -5.36 -13.86 13.39
C GLN A 116 -5.55 -12.94 14.61
N VAL A 117 -5.16 -13.46 15.78
CA VAL A 117 -5.06 -12.69 17.02
C VAL A 117 -3.63 -12.20 17.14
N HIS A 118 -3.46 -10.87 17.23
CA HIS A 118 -2.18 -10.20 17.36
C HIS A 118 -2.00 -9.63 18.78
N GLY A 119 -1.05 -8.71 18.94
CA GLY A 119 -0.79 -8.04 20.21
C GLY A 119 -1.97 -7.19 20.70
N PRO A 120 -1.91 -6.71 21.95
CA PRO A 120 -3.03 -6.05 22.60
C PRO A 120 -3.47 -4.76 21.87
N TYR A 121 -2.54 -4.01 21.28
CA TYR A 121 -2.86 -2.77 20.57
C TYR A 121 -3.45 -3.04 19.18
N GLU A 122 -2.95 -4.05 18.46
CA GLU A 122 -3.52 -4.52 17.21
C GLU A 122 -4.99 -4.92 17.41
N GLU A 123 -5.30 -5.68 18.47
CA GLU A 123 -6.68 -6.06 18.78
C GLU A 123 -7.55 -4.87 19.20
N ILE A 124 -6.99 -3.90 19.95
CA ILE A 124 -7.69 -2.66 20.30
C ILE A 124 -8.09 -1.89 19.03
N ILE A 125 -7.18 -1.74 18.06
CA ILE A 125 -7.47 -0.99 16.83
C ILE A 125 -8.50 -1.71 15.97
N LYS A 126 -8.39 -3.03 15.78
CA LYS A 126 -9.40 -3.83 15.06
C LYS A 126 -10.80 -3.63 15.64
N ASP A 127 -10.93 -3.65 16.97
CA ASP A 127 -12.22 -3.51 17.64
C ASP A 127 -12.74 -2.06 17.60
N ALA A 128 -11.86 -1.06 17.80
CA ALA A 128 -12.22 0.35 17.72
C ALA A 128 -12.77 0.73 16.34
N ILE A 129 -12.16 0.22 15.26
CA ILE A 129 -12.63 0.42 13.88
C ILE A 129 -14.04 -0.16 13.70
N LEU A 130 -14.26 -1.40 14.14
CA LEU A 130 -15.58 -2.04 14.00
C LEU A 130 -16.67 -1.30 14.78
N ILE A 131 -16.37 -0.86 16.00
CA ILE A 131 -17.32 -0.07 16.81
C ILE A 131 -17.61 1.26 16.12
N GLN A 132 -16.59 1.95 15.60
CA GLN A 132 -16.80 3.22 14.87
C GLN A 132 -17.69 3.02 13.65
N MET A 133 -17.41 1.99 12.84
CA MET A 133 -18.21 1.66 11.65
C MET A 133 -19.67 1.42 12.03
N TYR A 134 -19.93 0.64 13.09
CA TYR A 134 -21.29 0.36 13.56
C TYR A 134 -22.00 1.61 14.10
N VAL A 135 -21.31 2.43 14.90
CA VAL A 135 -21.88 3.65 15.48
C VAL A 135 -22.23 4.68 14.40
N GLN A 136 -21.41 4.79 13.35
CA GLN A 136 -21.70 5.68 12.22
C GLN A 136 -22.79 5.14 11.30
N ASN A 137 -22.78 3.83 11.04
CA ASN A 137 -23.71 3.18 10.12
C ASN A 137 -24.17 1.81 10.67
N PRO A 138 -25.24 1.77 11.49
CA PRO A 138 -25.76 0.52 12.06
C PRO A 138 -26.22 -0.48 10.99
N GLU A 139 -26.60 -0.01 9.81
CA GLU A 139 -27.10 -0.81 8.68
C GLU A 139 -25.99 -1.45 7.82
N GLU A 140 -24.73 -1.23 8.19
CA GLU A 140 -23.54 -1.76 7.50
C GLU A 140 -23.49 -3.30 7.55
N PHE A 141 -22.85 -3.89 6.55
CA PHE A 141 -22.74 -5.34 6.46
C PHE A 141 -21.46 -5.84 7.15
N PHE A 142 -21.61 -6.75 8.10
CA PHE A 142 -20.50 -7.37 8.83
C PHE A 142 -20.46 -8.89 8.58
N SER A 143 -19.25 -9.45 8.59
CA SER A 143 -19.05 -10.91 8.63
C SER A 143 -19.26 -11.47 10.04
N ASP A 144 -19.44 -12.79 10.17
CA ASP A 144 -19.63 -13.43 11.48
C ASP A 144 -18.47 -13.16 12.45
N ILE A 145 -17.23 -13.12 11.95
CA ILE A 145 -16.05 -12.77 12.74
C ILE A 145 -16.17 -11.33 13.25
N GLU A 146 -16.58 -10.40 12.39
CA GLU A 146 -16.74 -8.98 12.75
C GLU A 146 -17.88 -8.78 13.76
N ILE A 147 -19.02 -9.45 13.58
CA ILE A 147 -20.16 -9.39 14.51
C ILE A 147 -19.73 -9.88 15.90
N ASN A 148 -19.03 -11.01 15.98
CA ASN A 148 -18.55 -11.55 17.24
C ASN A 148 -17.57 -10.60 17.96
N ARG A 149 -16.67 -9.96 17.21
CA ARG A 149 -15.73 -8.96 17.76
C ARG A 149 -16.47 -7.71 18.25
N LEU A 150 -17.38 -7.20 17.44
CA LEU A 150 -18.18 -6.01 17.74
C LEU A 150 -19.03 -6.21 19.01
N GLN A 151 -19.72 -7.35 19.14
CA GLN A 151 -20.49 -7.70 20.34
C GLN A 151 -19.61 -7.72 21.60
N LYS A 152 -18.45 -8.40 21.54
CA LYS A 152 -17.52 -8.46 22.67
C LYS A 152 -17.02 -7.07 23.06
N GLY A 153 -16.62 -6.26 22.08
CA GLY A 153 -16.14 -4.90 22.32
C GLY A 153 -17.20 -3.98 22.95
N LEU A 154 -18.46 -4.07 22.48
CA LEU A 154 -19.56 -3.27 23.02
C LEU A 154 -19.92 -3.69 24.45
N VAL A 155 -19.98 -4.99 24.73
CA VAL A 155 -20.21 -5.53 26.09
C VAL A 155 -19.08 -5.13 27.04
N GLU A 156 -17.83 -5.17 26.58
CA GLU A 156 -16.66 -4.74 27.35
C GLU A 156 -16.74 -3.26 27.77
N LEU A 157 -17.33 -2.41 26.91
CA LEU A 157 -17.62 -1.00 27.17
C LEU A 157 -18.93 -0.77 27.97
N GLY A 158 -19.60 -1.83 28.41
CA GLY A 158 -20.81 -1.75 29.23
C GLY A 158 -22.09 -1.48 28.43
N ILE A 159 -22.06 -1.60 27.11
CA ILE A 159 -23.24 -1.45 26.25
C ILE A 159 -23.92 -2.82 26.16
N GLN A 160 -25.13 -2.92 26.73
CA GLN A 160 -25.92 -4.15 26.61
C GLN A 160 -26.54 -4.24 25.22
N ILE A 161 -26.19 -5.30 24.50
CA ILE A 161 -26.72 -5.57 23.16
C ILE A 161 -27.20 -7.01 23.15
N GLU A 162 -28.52 -7.18 23.05
CA GLU A 162 -29.14 -8.51 22.92
C GLU A 162 -28.88 -9.08 21.52
N HIS A 163 -28.92 -8.23 20.49
CA HIS A 163 -28.52 -8.55 19.12
C HIS A 163 -27.95 -7.29 18.43
N VAL A 164 -26.81 -7.42 17.75
CA VAL A 164 -26.35 -6.37 16.83
C VAL A 164 -27.20 -6.51 15.58
N GLU A 165 -27.99 -5.50 15.23
CA GLU A 165 -28.79 -5.44 13.99
C GLU A 165 -27.88 -5.18 12.77
N ALA A 166 -26.80 -5.96 12.65
CA ALA A 166 -25.89 -5.93 11.52
C ALA A 166 -26.42 -6.82 10.41
N LYS A 167 -26.43 -6.33 9.17
CA LYS A 167 -26.73 -7.18 8.02
C LYS A 167 -25.55 -8.13 7.80
N HIS A 168 -25.83 -9.40 7.54
CA HIS A 168 -24.77 -10.36 7.26
C HIS A 168 -24.19 -10.08 5.89
N LYS A 169 -22.86 -9.93 5.79
CA LYS A 169 -22.15 -10.03 4.51
C LYS A 169 -22.44 -11.43 3.94
N ILE A 170 -23.47 -11.54 3.10
CA ILE A 170 -23.61 -12.72 2.27
C ILE A 170 -22.35 -12.73 1.41
N ASN A 171 -21.56 -13.80 1.48
CA ASN A 171 -20.47 -14.07 0.54
C ASN A 171 -21.05 -14.30 -0.87
N ARG A 172 -21.66 -13.27 -1.47
CA ARG A 172 -22.01 -13.23 -2.88
C ARG A 172 -20.78 -12.74 -3.61
N GLY A 173 -19.92 -13.69 -3.90
CA GLY A 173 -18.69 -13.43 -4.61
C GLY A 173 -17.83 -14.68 -4.69
N THR A 174 -18.40 -15.79 -5.14
CA THR A 174 -17.62 -16.61 -6.08
C THR A 174 -17.27 -15.64 -7.20
N ILE A 175 -16.09 -15.02 -7.12
CA ILE A 175 -15.55 -14.25 -8.23
C ILE A 175 -15.65 -15.23 -9.38
N ILE A 176 -16.47 -14.90 -10.38
CA ILE A 176 -16.39 -15.52 -11.69
C ILE A 176 -14.92 -15.42 -12.00
N LYS A 177 -14.20 -16.55 -11.93
CA LYS A 177 -12.75 -16.64 -12.15
C LYS A 177 -12.59 -16.27 -13.62
N GLY A 178 -12.54 -14.97 -13.85
CA GLY A 178 -12.63 -14.38 -15.16
C GLY A 178 -11.40 -14.81 -15.91
N THR A 179 -11.62 -15.31 -17.11
CA THR A 179 -10.67 -15.59 -18.17
C THR A 179 -9.89 -14.34 -18.62
N GLU A 180 -9.76 -13.31 -17.78
CA GLU A 180 -9.13 -12.04 -18.10
C GLU A 180 -7.61 -12.20 -17.99
N ASP A 181 -6.93 -12.09 -19.12
CA ASP A 181 -5.47 -12.12 -19.18
C ASP A 181 -4.91 -10.79 -18.67
N ARG A 182 -4.70 -10.69 -17.35
CA ARG A 182 -4.16 -9.48 -16.69
C ARG A 182 -2.78 -9.10 -17.22
N ARG A 183 -1.95 -10.04 -17.66
CA ARG A 183 -0.67 -9.74 -18.32
C ARG A 183 -0.87 -9.09 -19.70
N LEU A 184 -1.83 -9.56 -20.49
CA LEU A 184 -2.17 -8.89 -21.74
C LEU A 184 -2.63 -7.44 -21.48
N LYS A 185 -3.54 -7.26 -20.52
CA LYS A 185 -4.04 -5.95 -20.10
C LYS A 185 -2.92 -5.04 -19.58
N LEU A 186 -1.97 -5.58 -18.82
CA LEU A 186 -0.77 -4.87 -18.37
C LEU A 186 0.02 -4.30 -19.55
N ALA A 187 0.28 -5.10 -20.58
CA ALA A 187 1.00 -4.64 -21.76
C ALA A 187 0.21 -3.59 -22.56
N GLU A 188 -1.11 -3.75 -22.71
CA GLU A 188 -1.96 -2.78 -23.40
C GLU A 188 -1.99 -1.42 -22.68
N ILE A 189 -2.13 -1.42 -21.35
CA ILE A 189 -2.09 -0.20 -20.55
C ILE A 189 -0.72 0.47 -20.65
N ALA A 190 0.36 -0.31 -20.52
CA ALA A 190 1.72 0.21 -20.59
C ALA A 190 2.03 0.81 -21.97
N GLU A 191 1.62 0.13 -23.04
CA GLU A 191 1.75 0.64 -24.41
C GLU A 191 0.97 1.95 -24.59
N ALA A 192 -0.31 1.96 -24.21
CA ALA A 192 -1.17 3.13 -24.33
C ALA A 192 -0.66 4.34 -23.53
N LEU A 193 -0.10 4.12 -22.34
CA LEU A 193 0.47 5.17 -21.51
C LEU A 193 1.82 5.65 -22.06
N ALA A 194 2.68 4.73 -22.49
CA ALA A 194 4.00 5.07 -22.99
C ALA A 194 3.97 5.86 -24.32
N VAL A 195 2.98 5.62 -25.18
CA VAL A 195 2.84 6.40 -26.44
C VAL A 195 2.34 7.82 -26.20
N GLN A 196 1.70 8.11 -25.06
CA GLN A 196 1.29 9.47 -24.69
C GLN A 196 2.48 10.38 -24.36
N ARG A 197 3.68 9.81 -24.17
CA ARG A 197 4.90 10.54 -23.79
C ARG A 197 4.74 11.35 -22.50
N VAL A 198 4.15 10.73 -21.47
CA VAL A 198 4.09 11.28 -20.11
C VAL A 198 5.46 11.82 -19.70
N MET A 199 5.52 13.11 -19.35
CA MET A 199 6.72 13.79 -18.88
C MET A 199 6.83 13.66 -17.37
N GLY A 200 8.00 13.34 -16.84
CA GLY A 200 8.22 13.17 -15.39
C GLY A 200 8.34 14.49 -14.64
N ILE A 201 7.36 15.39 -14.82
CA ILE A 201 7.30 16.71 -14.20
C ILE A 201 5.93 16.93 -13.54
N PRO A 202 5.83 17.70 -12.44
CA PRO A 202 4.57 17.89 -11.71
C PRO A 202 3.41 18.44 -12.55
N GLU A 203 3.70 19.16 -13.64
CA GLU A 203 2.72 19.75 -14.55
C GLU A 203 2.00 18.70 -15.41
N ASP A 204 2.62 17.53 -15.64
CA ASP A 204 2.04 16.45 -16.42
C ASP A 204 1.03 15.64 -15.58
N GLU A 205 -0.20 15.53 -16.08
CA GLU A 205 -1.27 14.80 -15.39
C GLU A 205 -0.99 13.31 -15.26
N GLY A 206 -0.44 12.68 -16.31
CA GLY A 206 -0.11 11.25 -16.28
C GLY A 206 0.96 10.95 -15.23
N TYR A 207 1.92 11.86 -15.05
CA TYR A 207 2.94 11.71 -14.01
C TYR A 207 2.34 11.89 -12.61
N ARG A 208 1.44 12.86 -12.41
CA ARG A 208 0.71 12.99 -11.13
C ARG A 208 -0.09 11.74 -10.78
N GLU A 209 -0.76 11.15 -11.77
CA GLU A 209 -1.52 9.91 -11.60
C GLU A 209 -0.65 8.70 -11.25
N ILE A 210 0.60 8.66 -11.72
CA ILE A 210 1.60 7.65 -11.32
C ILE A 210 2.08 7.91 -9.89
N CYS A 211 2.44 9.15 -9.58
CA CYS A 211 3.02 9.53 -8.29
C CYS A 211 2.03 9.43 -7.12
N LYS A 212 0.71 9.53 -7.36
CA LYS A 212 -0.33 9.53 -6.32
C LYS A 212 -0.28 8.32 -5.36
N TYR A 213 0.32 7.21 -5.78
CA TYR A 213 0.47 6.02 -4.95
C TYR A 213 1.46 6.22 -3.79
N TRP A 214 2.34 7.21 -3.85
CA TRP A 214 3.33 7.52 -2.83
C TRP A 214 3.07 8.93 -2.27
N PRO A 215 2.39 9.06 -1.12
CA PRO A 215 1.89 10.34 -0.61
C PRO A 215 2.96 11.23 0.06
N ASP A 216 4.23 11.00 -0.21
CA ASP A 216 5.35 11.77 0.32
C ASP A 216 5.32 13.21 -0.21
N SER A 217 5.65 14.19 0.63
CA SER A 217 5.56 15.62 0.28
C SER A 217 6.48 16.03 -0.88
N ASP A 218 7.59 15.31 -1.05
CA ASP A 218 8.61 15.55 -2.08
C ASP A 218 8.58 14.49 -3.20
N ILE A 219 7.49 13.73 -3.33
CA ILE A 219 7.42 12.57 -4.23
C ILE A 219 7.81 12.90 -5.67
N TYR A 220 7.37 14.05 -6.20
CA TYR A 220 7.69 14.45 -7.57
C TYR A 220 9.18 14.66 -7.81
N LYS A 221 9.90 15.13 -6.77
CA LYS A 221 11.35 15.32 -6.80
C LYS A 221 12.09 14.00 -6.61
N VAL A 222 11.59 13.15 -5.71
CA VAL A 222 12.19 11.83 -5.45
C VAL A 222 12.14 10.95 -6.71
N LEU A 223 11.03 10.99 -7.44
CA LEU A 223 10.82 10.20 -8.66
C LEU A 223 11.30 10.89 -9.94
N GLU A 224 11.72 12.16 -9.86
CA GLU A 224 12.25 12.87 -11.02
C GLU A 224 13.43 12.10 -11.62
N SER A 225 13.34 11.80 -12.92
CA SER A 225 14.33 10.99 -13.64
C SER A 225 14.58 9.58 -13.07
N ASN A 226 13.71 9.05 -12.20
CA ASN A 226 13.84 7.72 -11.57
C ASN A 226 12.49 6.99 -11.42
N TRP A 227 11.52 7.27 -12.30
CA TRP A 227 10.14 6.80 -12.17
C TRP A 227 9.79 5.56 -13.02
N CYS A 228 10.78 4.84 -13.56
CA CYS A 228 10.54 3.65 -14.38
C CYS A 228 9.78 2.55 -13.62
N ALA A 229 10.15 2.26 -12.37
CA ALA A 229 9.44 1.29 -11.53
C ALA A 229 8.07 1.81 -11.05
N ALA A 230 7.93 3.12 -10.80
CA ALA A 230 6.64 3.73 -10.49
C ALA A 230 5.65 3.61 -11.67
N PHE A 231 6.14 3.78 -12.91
CA PHE A 231 5.36 3.53 -14.12
C PHE A 231 4.87 2.06 -14.21
N VAL A 232 5.76 1.09 -13.98
CA VAL A 232 5.39 -0.34 -14.01
C VAL A 232 4.37 -0.67 -12.92
N TYR A 233 4.55 -0.12 -11.71
CA TYR A 233 3.59 -0.25 -10.62
C TYR A 233 2.22 0.31 -10.98
N TYR A 234 2.16 1.53 -11.52
CA TYR A 234 0.92 2.13 -11.99
C TYR A 234 0.20 1.22 -12.99
N CYS A 235 0.93 0.70 -13.99
CA CYS A 235 0.36 -0.19 -15.00
C CYS A 235 -0.18 -1.50 -14.38
N CYS A 236 0.52 -2.07 -13.39
CA CYS A 236 0.04 -3.24 -12.65
C CYS A 236 -1.28 -2.95 -11.91
N MET A 237 -1.36 -1.82 -11.20
CA MET A 237 -2.56 -1.42 -10.47
C MET A 237 -3.76 -1.22 -11.41
N GLN A 238 -3.55 -0.60 -12.58
CA GLN A 238 -4.60 -0.42 -13.59
C GLN A 238 -5.00 -1.75 -14.26
N ALA A 239 -4.07 -2.71 -14.39
CA ALA A 239 -4.33 -4.05 -14.92
C ALA A 239 -5.04 -4.99 -13.93
N GLY A 240 -5.30 -4.54 -12.70
CA GLY A 240 -5.88 -5.37 -11.64
C GLY A 240 -4.87 -6.31 -10.96
N ILE A 241 -3.57 -6.08 -11.16
CA ILE A 241 -2.49 -6.70 -10.39
C ILE A 241 -2.23 -5.79 -9.19
N ILE A 242 -3.08 -5.93 -8.17
CA ILE A 242 -3.10 -5.04 -7.01
C ILE A 242 -1.96 -5.43 -6.05
N LEU A 243 -1.05 -4.48 -5.79
CA LEU A 243 0.12 -4.64 -4.92
C LEU A 243 0.13 -3.57 -3.81
N PRO A 244 0.72 -3.82 -2.64
CA PRO A 244 1.01 -2.77 -1.67
C PRO A 244 2.15 -1.89 -2.18
N ILE A 245 2.28 -0.66 -1.69
CA ILE A 245 3.36 0.25 -2.13
C ILE A 245 4.75 -0.25 -1.75
N ARG A 246 4.82 -1.15 -0.77
CA ARG A 246 6.02 -1.85 -0.27
C ARG A 246 5.62 -3.26 0.11
N TYR A 247 6.34 -4.26 -0.38
CA TYR A 247 6.13 -5.63 0.08
C TYR A 247 6.56 -5.73 1.56
N PRO A 248 5.76 -6.37 2.45
CA PRO A 248 6.11 -6.49 3.86
C PRO A 248 7.50 -7.08 4.07
N ASN A 249 8.20 -6.66 5.13
CA ASN A 249 9.56 -7.09 5.50
C ASN A 249 10.70 -6.78 4.51
N HIS A 250 10.45 -6.02 3.44
CA HIS A 250 11.50 -5.59 2.50
C HIS A 250 11.88 -4.14 2.73
N SER A 251 13.08 -3.70 2.31
CA SER A 251 13.60 -2.35 2.58
C SER A 251 13.02 -1.25 1.67
N TYR A 252 12.70 -1.60 0.44
CA TYR A 252 12.36 -0.64 -0.61
C TYR A 252 10.91 -0.73 -1.05
N ARG A 253 10.35 0.41 -1.48
CA ARG A 253 9.01 0.51 -2.08
C ARG A 253 9.04 0.04 -3.53
N LEU A 254 7.92 -0.42 -4.07
CA LEU A 254 7.76 -0.84 -5.47
C LEU A 254 7.84 0.33 -6.50
N ALA A 255 8.21 1.53 -6.05
CA ALA A 255 8.72 2.60 -6.90
C ALA A 255 10.21 2.44 -7.27
N GLY A 256 10.92 1.46 -6.69
CA GLY A 256 12.32 1.16 -7.00
C GLY A 256 12.48 -0.22 -7.64
N VAL A 257 13.38 -0.34 -8.63
CA VAL A 257 13.60 -1.58 -9.40
C VAL A 257 14.00 -2.76 -8.51
N GLY A 258 14.89 -2.53 -7.54
CA GLY A 258 15.31 -3.58 -6.60
C GLY A 258 14.16 -4.21 -5.82
N ALA A 259 13.12 -3.45 -5.47
CA ALA A 259 11.96 -3.98 -4.77
C ALA A 259 11.16 -4.97 -5.63
N TRP A 260 11.09 -4.76 -6.95
CA TRP A 260 10.47 -5.71 -7.88
C TRP A 260 11.26 -7.00 -7.98
N LEU A 261 12.59 -6.87 -8.00
CA LEU A 261 13.48 -8.02 -8.07
C LEU A 261 13.42 -8.88 -6.80
N ASP A 262 13.47 -8.25 -5.62
CA ASP A 262 13.32 -8.95 -4.35
C ASP A 262 11.97 -9.67 -4.30
N TRP A 263 10.89 -8.94 -4.59
CA TRP A 263 9.53 -9.47 -4.59
C TRP A 263 9.35 -10.65 -5.56
N ALA A 264 9.95 -10.60 -6.75
CA ALA A 264 9.81 -11.67 -7.75
C ALA A 264 10.60 -12.94 -7.41
N GLN A 265 11.53 -12.89 -6.46
CA GLN A 265 12.36 -14.03 -6.05
C GLN A 265 11.88 -14.71 -4.76
N LEU A 266 10.83 -14.19 -4.14
CA LEU A 266 10.29 -14.79 -2.93
C LEU A 266 9.76 -16.21 -3.21
N PRO A 267 9.84 -17.14 -2.24
CA PRO A 267 9.33 -18.51 -2.41
C PRO A 267 7.87 -18.56 -2.87
N GLU A 268 7.03 -17.65 -2.39
CA GLU A 268 5.60 -17.58 -2.70
C GLU A 268 5.28 -16.99 -4.08
N THR A 269 6.18 -16.21 -4.68
CA THR A 269 5.99 -15.60 -6.00
C THR A 269 6.78 -16.35 -7.06
N ASN A 270 8.10 -16.50 -6.87
CA ASN A 270 9.04 -17.16 -7.77
C ASN A 270 8.77 -16.82 -9.25
N PHE A 271 8.59 -15.52 -9.52
CA PHE A 271 8.22 -14.99 -10.83
C PHE A 271 9.41 -14.55 -11.67
N LEU A 272 10.64 -14.63 -11.15
CA LEU A 272 11.84 -14.26 -11.89
C LEU A 272 12.30 -15.41 -12.81
N TYR A 273 12.49 -15.09 -14.09
CA TYR A 273 12.98 -16.01 -15.10
C TYR A 273 14.19 -15.42 -15.83
N GLN A 274 15.15 -16.29 -16.13
CA GLN A 274 16.31 -15.97 -16.96
C GLN A 274 16.03 -16.27 -18.43
N ASP A 275 16.56 -15.45 -19.33
CA ASP A 275 16.36 -15.66 -20.76
C ASP A 275 16.95 -17.00 -21.23
N GLY A 276 16.20 -17.78 -21.99
CA GLY A 276 16.62 -19.08 -22.52
C GLY A 276 16.76 -20.20 -21.48
N TYR A 277 16.85 -19.88 -20.18
CA TYR A 277 16.92 -20.87 -19.12
C TYR A 277 15.65 -21.72 -19.11
N GLN A 278 15.82 -23.05 -19.15
CA GLN A 278 14.73 -24.02 -19.28
C GLN A 278 13.75 -23.71 -20.44
N GLY A 279 14.26 -23.11 -21.52
CA GLY A 279 13.46 -22.76 -22.69
C GLY A 279 12.54 -21.55 -22.50
N PHE A 280 12.72 -20.77 -21.43
CA PHE A 280 11.97 -19.54 -21.22
C PHE A 280 12.16 -18.58 -22.41
N LYS A 281 11.06 -17.99 -22.86
CA LYS A 281 11.04 -16.90 -23.82
C LYS A 281 10.15 -15.78 -23.28
N PRO A 282 10.61 -14.52 -23.32
CA PRO A 282 9.79 -13.39 -22.90
C PRO A 282 8.56 -13.28 -23.80
N LYS A 283 7.45 -12.87 -23.19
CA LYS A 283 6.15 -12.71 -23.83
C LYS A 283 5.60 -11.34 -23.49
N ARG A 284 4.67 -10.88 -24.32
CA ARG A 284 3.87 -9.69 -24.05
C ARG A 284 3.28 -9.77 -22.63
N GLY A 285 3.45 -8.71 -21.85
CA GLY A 285 2.98 -8.62 -20.46
C GLY A 285 3.95 -9.16 -19.42
N ASP A 286 5.11 -9.70 -19.82
CA ASP A 286 6.21 -9.89 -18.88
C ASP A 286 6.86 -8.53 -18.56
N ILE A 287 7.41 -8.39 -17.37
CA ILE A 287 8.20 -7.22 -16.98
C ILE A 287 9.66 -7.57 -17.21
N VAL A 288 10.45 -6.68 -17.80
CA VAL A 288 11.89 -6.84 -18.00
C VAL A 288 12.66 -5.99 -17.00
N ILE A 289 13.66 -6.59 -16.35
CA ILE A 289 14.63 -5.91 -15.48
C ILE A 289 15.95 -5.81 -16.23
N PHE A 290 16.52 -4.61 -16.27
CA PHE A 290 17.80 -4.35 -16.92
C PHE A 290 18.93 -4.23 -15.89
N GLU A 291 20.12 -4.67 -16.28
CA GLU A 291 21.35 -4.58 -15.51
C GLU A 291 22.30 -3.59 -16.19
N LYS A 292 22.56 -2.44 -15.54
CA LYS A 292 23.51 -1.42 -15.99
C LYS A 292 23.22 -0.92 -17.40
N LEU A 293 21.96 -0.62 -17.69
CA LEU A 293 21.54 -0.10 -18.98
C LEU A 293 21.77 1.43 -19.08
N LEU A 294 21.53 2.14 -17.98
CA LEU A 294 21.49 3.61 -17.91
C LEU A 294 22.53 4.18 -16.92
N SER A 295 23.10 3.35 -16.05
CA SER A 295 24.09 3.70 -15.03
C SER A 295 24.97 2.49 -14.66
N ASP A 296 26.00 2.70 -13.84
CA ASP A 296 26.84 1.61 -13.31
C ASP A 296 26.19 0.85 -12.12
N ASN A 297 25.01 1.30 -11.68
CA ASN A 297 24.27 0.66 -10.61
C ASN A 297 23.63 -0.64 -11.10
N SER A 298 23.50 -1.61 -10.19
CA SER A 298 22.80 -2.86 -10.49
C SER A 298 21.29 -2.65 -10.56
N HIS A 299 20.63 -3.39 -11.44
CA HIS A 299 19.17 -3.35 -11.65
C HIS A 299 18.62 -1.93 -11.84
N ASP A 300 19.20 -1.17 -12.76
CA ASP A 300 18.98 0.28 -12.85
C ASP A 300 17.77 0.70 -13.68
N HIS A 301 17.15 -0.23 -14.42
CA HIS A 301 15.98 0.07 -15.24
C HIS A 301 14.98 -1.09 -15.32
N ILE A 302 13.72 -0.76 -15.61
CA ILE A 302 12.62 -1.71 -15.71
C ILE A 302 11.62 -1.26 -16.78
N GLY A 303 10.97 -2.21 -17.44
CA GLY A 303 9.92 -1.94 -18.42
C GLY A 303 8.97 -3.11 -18.61
N ILE A 304 7.95 -2.95 -19.45
CA ILE A 304 6.96 -3.98 -19.76
C ILE A 304 7.14 -4.42 -21.21
N VAL A 305 7.30 -5.73 -21.42
CA VAL A 305 7.49 -6.34 -22.74
C VAL A 305 6.18 -6.25 -23.52
N LEU A 306 6.25 -5.67 -24.72
CA LEU A 306 5.14 -5.54 -25.67
C LEU A 306 5.23 -6.58 -26.79
N ALA A 307 6.45 -6.91 -27.22
CA ALA A 307 6.74 -7.93 -28.23
C ALA A 307 8.19 -8.42 -28.10
N CYS A 308 8.44 -9.65 -28.56
CA CYS A 308 9.78 -10.23 -28.65
C CYS A 308 9.99 -10.80 -30.07
N GLU A 309 10.88 -10.17 -30.84
CA GLU A 309 11.17 -10.47 -32.24
C GLU A 309 12.64 -10.83 -32.41
N GLY A 310 12.97 -12.11 -32.29
CA GLY A 310 14.36 -12.57 -32.34
C GLY A 310 15.21 -11.98 -31.22
N ASN A 311 16.15 -11.10 -31.59
CA ASN A 311 17.05 -10.38 -30.66
C ASN A 311 16.55 -8.97 -30.31
N ARG A 312 15.32 -8.60 -30.70
CA ARG A 312 14.71 -7.30 -30.40
C ARG A 312 13.54 -7.47 -29.44
N LEU A 313 13.54 -6.68 -28.38
CA LEU A 313 12.40 -6.53 -27.48
C LEU A 313 11.77 -5.17 -27.70
N LEU A 314 10.47 -5.15 -27.95
CA LEU A 314 9.68 -3.93 -27.86
C LEU A 314 9.21 -3.78 -26.41
N VAL A 315 9.54 -2.66 -25.78
CA VAL A 315 9.30 -2.43 -24.36
C VAL A 315 8.61 -1.08 -24.16
N ALA A 316 7.59 -1.05 -23.31
CA ALA A 316 7.04 0.18 -22.75
C ALA A 316 7.82 0.53 -21.47
N GLU A 317 8.43 1.72 -21.45
CA GLU A 317 9.26 2.17 -20.34
C GLU A 317 8.78 3.53 -19.82
N GLY A 318 8.80 3.69 -18.50
CA GLY A 318 8.87 5.01 -17.88
C GLY A 318 10.31 5.53 -17.91
N ASN A 319 10.51 6.84 -17.94
CA ASN A 319 11.83 7.48 -17.92
C ASN A 319 12.84 6.90 -18.94
N LYS A 320 12.48 6.91 -20.23
CA LYS A 320 13.35 6.39 -21.29
C LYS A 320 14.71 7.10 -21.30
N ASP A 321 15.78 6.30 -21.26
CA ASP A 321 17.17 6.75 -21.39
C ASP A 321 17.56 7.89 -20.41
N ASN A 322 16.95 7.93 -19.21
CA ASN A 322 17.08 9.03 -18.25
C ASN A 322 16.72 10.42 -18.81
N LYS A 323 15.84 10.47 -19.82
CA LYS A 323 15.37 11.73 -20.43
C LYS A 323 14.04 12.21 -19.85
N ASN A 324 13.57 11.58 -18.77
CA ASN A 324 12.39 11.99 -18.01
C ASN A 324 11.07 12.02 -18.80
N PHE A 325 10.87 11.06 -19.72
CA PHE A 325 9.60 10.85 -20.41
C PHE A 325 9.34 9.35 -20.67
N SER A 326 8.06 8.93 -20.72
CA SER A 326 7.70 7.55 -21.10
C SER A 326 7.74 7.32 -22.60
N SER A 327 8.03 6.10 -23.04
CA SER A 327 8.10 5.78 -24.46
C SER A 327 8.06 4.28 -24.73
N VAL A 328 7.59 3.91 -25.91
CA VAL A 328 7.81 2.58 -26.49
C VAL A 328 9.16 2.58 -27.21
N VAL A 329 10.02 1.61 -26.89
CA VAL A 329 11.39 1.53 -27.39
C VAL A 329 11.80 0.10 -27.71
N TYR A 330 12.64 -0.06 -28.73
CA TYR A 330 13.33 -1.33 -28.98
C TYR A 330 14.59 -1.41 -28.13
N ARG A 331 14.72 -2.49 -27.35
CA ARG A 331 15.94 -2.88 -26.63
C ARG A 331 16.52 -4.14 -27.26
N ASN A 332 17.85 -4.29 -27.19
CA ASN A 332 18.53 -5.51 -27.60
C ASN A 332 18.34 -6.57 -26.50
N ARG A 333 17.85 -7.75 -26.87
CA ARG A 333 17.52 -8.84 -25.94
C ARG A 333 18.76 -9.45 -25.28
N GLU A 334 19.91 -9.38 -25.93
CA GLU A 334 21.18 -9.91 -25.43
C GLU A 334 22.00 -8.86 -24.65
N HIS A 335 21.48 -7.64 -24.47
CA HIS A 335 22.23 -6.54 -23.88
C HIS A 335 21.58 -6.05 -22.58
N CYS A 336 22.35 -6.07 -21.49
CA CYS A 336 21.97 -5.48 -20.21
C CYS A 336 20.63 -5.98 -19.66
N ILE A 337 20.24 -7.23 -19.94
CA ILE A 337 19.04 -7.84 -19.34
C ILE A 337 19.46 -8.64 -18.12
N TYR A 338 18.88 -8.30 -16.97
CA TYR A 338 19.03 -9.10 -15.76
C TYR A 338 18.09 -10.31 -15.77
N GLY A 339 16.85 -10.10 -16.20
CA GLY A 339 15.83 -11.16 -16.23
C GLY A 339 14.42 -10.61 -16.49
N TYR A 340 13.44 -11.51 -16.45
CA TYR A 340 12.03 -11.18 -16.67
C TYR A 340 11.18 -11.62 -15.49
N ILE A 341 10.25 -10.77 -15.08
CA ILE A 341 9.23 -11.09 -14.09
C ILE A 341 7.95 -11.46 -14.83
N ARG A 342 7.51 -12.71 -14.71
CA ARG A 342 6.23 -13.20 -15.26
C ARG A 342 5.25 -13.44 -14.12
N ILE A 343 4.38 -12.46 -13.89
CA ILE A 343 3.34 -12.51 -12.86
C ILE A 343 2.24 -13.48 -13.28
N ASP A 344 1.88 -14.42 -12.41
CA ASP A 344 0.78 -15.34 -12.69
C ASP A 344 -0.56 -14.59 -12.75
N ASN A 345 -1.40 -14.89 -13.76
CA ASN A 345 -2.69 -14.22 -13.96
C ASN A 345 -3.68 -14.48 -12.81
N SER A 346 -3.43 -15.45 -11.93
CA SER A 346 -4.20 -15.72 -10.72
C SER A 346 -3.58 -15.11 -9.45
N TYR A 347 -2.40 -14.47 -9.53
CA TYR A 347 -1.73 -13.89 -8.37
C TYR A 347 -2.61 -12.88 -7.63
N GLN A 348 -2.78 -13.11 -6.34
CA GLN A 348 -3.40 -12.18 -5.42
C GLN A 348 -2.40 -11.97 -4.29
N PHE A 349 -2.11 -10.71 -3.97
CA PHE A 349 -1.26 -10.41 -2.82
C PHE A 349 -1.92 -10.94 -1.56
N HIS A 350 -1.15 -11.72 -0.80
CA HIS A 350 -1.54 -12.26 0.49
C HIS A 350 -0.29 -12.35 1.36
N PHE A 351 -0.41 -11.97 2.64
CA PHE A 351 0.70 -11.98 3.57
C PHE A 351 0.26 -12.63 4.88
N GLU A 352 0.84 -13.78 5.20
CA GLU A 352 0.54 -14.57 6.42
C GLU A 352 1.65 -14.47 7.48
N GLY A 353 2.59 -13.53 7.32
CA GLY A 353 3.78 -13.43 8.17
C GLY A 353 3.67 -12.43 9.32
N ASP A 354 4.67 -12.50 10.21
CA ASP A 354 4.96 -11.44 11.17
C ASP A 354 5.82 -10.33 10.51
N ILE A 355 5.47 -9.07 10.76
CA ILE A 355 6.32 -7.95 10.41
C ILE A 355 7.49 -7.81 11.39
N TYR A 356 8.71 -7.73 10.86
CA TYR A 356 9.92 -7.60 11.66
C TYR A 356 10.05 -6.20 12.23
N GLN A 357 10.60 -6.07 13.44
CA GLN A 357 10.82 -4.77 14.07
C GLN A 357 11.70 -3.85 13.21
N LEU A 358 12.69 -4.41 12.50
CA LEU A 358 13.53 -3.69 11.52
C LEU A 358 12.77 -3.15 10.30
N PHE A 359 11.59 -3.67 9.98
CA PHE A 359 10.73 -3.11 8.92
C PHE A 359 10.02 -1.82 9.40
N LEU A 360 9.88 -1.70 10.72
CA LEU A 360 9.18 -0.63 11.41
C LEU A 360 10.13 0.43 11.98
N ASN A 361 11.40 0.06 12.21
CA ASN A 361 12.54 0.89 12.61
C ASN A 361 13.49 1.21 11.45
#